data_AF-A0AAN0JU71-F1
#
_entry.id   AF-A0AAN0JU71-F1
#
_cell.length_a   1.000
_cell.length_b   1.000
_cell.length_c   1.000
_cell.angle_alpha   90.00
_cell.angle_beta   90.00
_cell.angle_gamma   90.00
#
_symmetry.space_group_name_H-M   'P 1'
#
loop_
_entity.id
_entity.type
_entity.pdbx_description
1 polymer ?
#
loop_
_entity_poly.entity_id
_entity_poly.type
_entity_poly.pdbx_seq_one_letter_code
_entity_poly.pdbx_strand_id
1 'polypeptide(L)'
;MMREAVLVFVLCVLSLSVAQDCPLPTIAQLESVLPPLLVISSGSQSYSPNVTEGSVQYVCLAQGSMIDSYQAITLIATFTPNPGEPEQTSIFDIECISGTWSGRTGSLDPPPASVVGVPPRTNCYRCREGFGGDTRCRECDSACNSGLMRCTGSGSTDCCLSFTASGQCDGSTDCTSSGPNYVATESNNFTCTCNLTCSAGYTVNSNCTGCDSTSICDRDSPCMNGGQCIQYSPPDNYTCDCTGTGYQGVNCTVMLPPTPSPTPSPTPSPTPSPTPSPTPSPTPSPTPSPIPSPCTVSNCDNCQNSSCCKNCSSGSYLNPDGCTCGSCGVSCSRCLDSSCCTECQLGYEIDGCECEAADSSSVGSVSSSLESASFSLESSVTNLPSTETPQLSSSTLTIVAPVVLVLVLCVCIIIVFVIVIIVRRNRKKKLVNLDLRYVDDFRISLDLNSACQSKALIVFVTI
;
A
#
# COMPACT_ATOMS: atom_id res chain seq x y z
N MET A 1 -28.77 -9.05 -23.27
CA MET A 1 -28.53 -8.72 -21.85
C MET A 1 -27.47 -9.62 -21.20
N MET A 2 -27.53 -10.96 -21.27
CA MET A 2 -26.45 -11.81 -20.70
C MET A 2 -25.10 -11.72 -21.44
N ARG A 3 -25.09 -11.46 -22.75
CA ARG A 3 -23.84 -11.34 -23.54
C ARG A 3 -23.05 -10.05 -23.26
N GLU A 4 -23.74 -8.95 -22.95
CA GLU A 4 -23.09 -7.67 -22.66
C GLU A 4 -22.64 -7.55 -21.21
N ALA A 5 -23.38 -8.14 -20.25
CA ALA A 5 -22.95 -8.22 -18.86
C ALA A 5 -21.67 -9.06 -18.69
N VAL A 6 -21.51 -10.14 -19.48
CA VAL A 6 -20.26 -10.92 -19.49
C VAL A 6 -19.12 -10.15 -20.16
N LEU A 7 -19.39 -9.37 -21.21
CA LEU A 7 -18.38 -8.54 -21.88
C LEU A 7 -17.88 -7.42 -20.96
N VAL A 8 -18.78 -6.76 -20.23
CA VAL A 8 -18.46 -5.69 -19.26
C VAL A 8 -17.75 -6.26 -18.03
N PHE A 9 -18.11 -7.45 -17.55
CA PHE A 9 -17.40 -8.09 -16.43
C PHE A 9 -16.00 -8.55 -16.85
N VAL A 10 -15.81 -9.06 -18.07
CA VAL A 10 -14.47 -9.38 -18.61
C VAL A 10 -13.66 -8.11 -18.83
N LEU A 11 -14.26 -7.01 -19.31
CA LEU A 11 -13.60 -5.70 -19.47
C LEU A 11 -13.26 -5.03 -18.13
N CYS A 12 -14.12 -5.15 -17.09
CA CYS A 12 -13.86 -4.64 -15.74
C CYS A 12 -12.81 -5.45 -14.96
N VAL A 13 -12.70 -6.75 -15.21
CA VAL A 13 -11.64 -7.59 -14.62
C VAL A 13 -10.32 -7.40 -15.39
N LEU A 14 -10.36 -7.02 -16.68
CA LEU A 14 -9.19 -6.63 -17.46
C LEU A 14 -8.61 -5.27 -17.03
N SER A 15 -9.41 -4.35 -16.49
CA SER A 15 -8.98 -3.01 -16.05
C SER A 15 -8.46 -2.94 -14.61
N LEU A 16 -8.40 -4.05 -13.88
CA LEU A 16 -7.69 -4.19 -12.59
C LEU A 16 -6.28 -4.79 -12.74
N SER A 17 -5.70 -4.73 -13.94
CA SER A 17 -4.28 -5.00 -14.17
C SER A 17 -3.43 -3.83 -13.64
N VAL A 18 -3.40 -3.66 -12.32
CA VAL A 18 -2.34 -2.90 -11.65
C VAL A 18 -1.00 -3.50 -12.10
N ALA A 19 -0.13 -2.65 -12.64
CA ALA A 19 1.11 -3.06 -13.29
C ALA A 19 1.87 -4.12 -12.49
N GLN A 20 2.13 -5.24 -13.17
CA GLN A 20 2.50 -6.54 -12.63
C GLN A 20 4.01 -6.82 -12.77
N ASP A 21 4.84 -5.77 -12.75
CA ASP A 21 6.27 -5.88 -13.00
C ASP A 21 7.04 -6.32 -11.74
N CYS A 22 8.22 -6.90 -11.91
CA CYS A 22 9.01 -7.48 -10.81
C CYS A 22 10.29 -6.68 -10.56
N PRO A 23 10.75 -6.53 -9.31
CA PRO A 23 12.13 -6.11 -9.05
C PRO A 23 13.12 -7.19 -9.51
N LEU A 24 14.41 -6.87 -9.58
CA LEU A 24 15.45 -7.88 -9.82
C LEU A 24 15.31 -9.04 -8.81
N PRO A 25 15.36 -10.30 -9.28
CA PRO A 25 15.15 -11.45 -8.41
C PRO A 25 16.30 -11.60 -7.41
N THR A 26 15.95 -11.98 -6.19
CA THR A 26 16.91 -12.50 -5.21
C THR A 26 17.40 -13.90 -5.60
N ILE A 27 18.52 -14.35 -5.02
CA ILE A 27 19.03 -15.72 -5.22
C ILE A 27 17.95 -16.77 -4.90
N ALA A 28 17.24 -16.62 -3.79
CA ALA A 28 16.17 -17.54 -3.40
C ALA A 28 15.00 -17.58 -4.42
N GLN A 29 14.70 -16.44 -5.07
CA GLN A 29 13.72 -16.41 -6.15
C GLN A 29 14.24 -17.05 -7.43
N LEU A 30 15.54 -16.96 -7.72
CA LEU A 30 16.13 -17.69 -8.84
C LEU A 30 16.06 -19.19 -8.59
N GLU A 31 16.46 -19.66 -7.41
CA GLU A 31 16.42 -21.08 -7.05
C GLU A 31 15.01 -21.69 -7.08
N SER A 32 13.97 -20.90 -6.88
CA SER A 32 12.58 -21.37 -7.01
C SER A 32 12.08 -21.42 -8.47
N VAL A 33 12.65 -20.60 -9.35
CA VAL A 33 12.24 -20.47 -10.76
C VAL A 33 13.05 -21.38 -11.69
N LEU A 34 14.29 -21.70 -11.33
CA LEU A 34 15.17 -22.55 -12.13
C LEU A 34 14.73 -24.02 -12.30
N PRO A 35 14.15 -24.73 -11.30
CA PRO A 35 13.81 -26.15 -11.42
C PRO A 35 13.00 -26.52 -12.67
N PRO A 36 11.90 -25.82 -13.05
CA PRO A 36 11.16 -26.14 -14.26
C PRO A 36 11.95 -25.85 -15.56
N LEU A 37 12.96 -24.99 -15.51
CA LEU A 37 13.79 -24.63 -16.67
C LEU A 37 14.90 -25.65 -16.95
N LEU A 38 15.28 -26.45 -15.95
CA LEU A 38 16.35 -27.45 -16.06
C LEU A 38 15.86 -28.79 -16.62
N VAL A 39 14.54 -28.96 -16.83
CA VAL A 39 13.96 -30.22 -17.31
C VAL A 39 14.30 -30.43 -18.78
N ILE A 40 15.31 -31.25 -19.04
CA ILE A 40 15.58 -31.78 -20.38
C ILE A 40 14.57 -32.88 -20.75
N SER A 41 14.25 -32.99 -22.04
CA SER A 41 13.23 -33.88 -22.64
C SER A 41 13.30 -35.39 -22.33
N SER A 42 14.21 -35.84 -21.46
CA SER A 42 14.55 -37.24 -21.22
C SER A 42 14.36 -37.71 -19.77
N GLY A 43 13.40 -37.17 -19.01
CA GLY A 43 12.85 -37.88 -17.84
C GLY A 43 12.56 -37.03 -16.60
N SER A 44 11.78 -37.64 -15.71
CA SER A 44 11.22 -37.13 -14.46
C SER A 44 12.26 -36.83 -13.36
N GLN A 45 13.37 -36.18 -13.68
CA GLN A 45 14.39 -35.82 -12.70
C GLN A 45 14.00 -34.51 -12.01
N SER A 46 13.87 -34.54 -10.68
CA SER A 46 13.65 -33.36 -9.86
C SER A 46 14.98 -32.64 -9.67
N TYR A 47 15.02 -31.34 -9.90
CA TYR A 47 16.19 -30.50 -9.68
C TYR A 47 16.02 -29.68 -8.40
N SER A 48 17.10 -29.53 -7.65
CA SER A 48 17.18 -28.65 -6.49
C SER A 48 18.39 -27.72 -6.66
N PRO A 49 18.31 -26.74 -7.56
CA PRO A 49 19.43 -25.89 -7.91
C PRO A 49 19.83 -25.01 -6.73
N ASN A 50 21.13 -24.81 -6.57
CA ASN A 50 21.70 -23.85 -5.63
C ASN A 50 22.60 -22.90 -6.44
N VAL A 51 22.26 -21.61 -6.44
CA VAL A 51 22.93 -20.62 -7.27
C VAL A 51 24.15 -20.06 -6.53
N THR A 52 25.31 -20.08 -7.17
CA THR A 52 26.56 -19.60 -6.59
C THR A 52 26.46 -18.08 -6.37
N GLU A 53 26.67 -17.63 -5.14
CA GLU A 53 26.56 -16.22 -4.76
C GLU A 53 27.53 -15.35 -5.59
N GLY A 54 27.03 -14.22 -6.10
CA GLY A 54 27.81 -13.31 -6.95
C GLY A 54 28.06 -13.78 -8.38
N SER A 55 27.57 -14.96 -8.79
CA SER A 55 27.74 -15.48 -10.16
C SER A 55 26.73 -14.94 -11.18
N VAL A 56 25.67 -14.27 -10.72
CA VAL A 56 24.58 -13.80 -11.58
C VAL A 56 25.03 -12.60 -12.42
N GLN A 57 25.00 -12.78 -13.75
CA GLN A 57 25.25 -11.72 -14.72
C GLN A 57 23.99 -11.50 -15.57
N TYR A 58 23.42 -10.30 -15.52
CA TYR A 58 22.31 -9.94 -16.41
C TYR A 58 22.80 -9.67 -17.84
N VAL A 59 22.08 -10.20 -18.82
CA VAL A 59 22.37 -10.05 -20.26
C VAL A 59 21.37 -9.10 -20.93
N CYS A 60 20.09 -9.24 -20.56
CA CYS A 60 19.01 -8.39 -21.03
C CYS A 60 18.07 -8.07 -19.87
N LEU A 61 17.67 -6.80 -19.78
CA LEU A 61 16.73 -6.30 -18.81
C LEU A 61 15.58 -5.62 -19.57
N ALA A 62 14.47 -6.32 -19.75
CA ALA A 62 13.26 -5.71 -20.31
C ALA A 62 12.54 -4.95 -19.20
N GLN A 63 12.62 -3.63 -19.26
CA GLN A 63 12.14 -2.74 -18.21
C GLN A 63 10.62 -2.73 -18.13
N GLY A 64 10.11 -2.58 -16.92
CA GLY A 64 8.69 -2.43 -16.64
C GLY A 64 8.25 -0.96 -16.66
N SER A 65 7.03 -0.74 -16.21
CA SER A 65 6.36 0.56 -16.12
C SER A 65 6.85 1.45 -14.97
N MET A 66 7.61 0.89 -14.03
CA MET A 66 8.15 1.59 -12.86
C MET A 66 9.69 1.51 -12.84
N ILE A 67 10.31 2.44 -12.10
CA ILE A 67 11.75 2.40 -11.85
C ILE A 67 12.10 1.08 -11.15
N ASP A 68 13.16 0.43 -11.64
CA ASP A 68 13.70 -0.82 -11.12
C ASP A 68 12.70 -1.99 -11.11
N SER A 69 11.66 -1.89 -11.92
CA SER A 69 10.77 -2.99 -12.27
C SER A 69 11.09 -3.53 -13.67
N TYR A 70 10.81 -4.82 -13.88
CA TYR A 70 11.16 -5.58 -15.07
C TYR A 70 10.04 -6.54 -15.44
N GLN A 71 9.77 -6.64 -16.73
CA GLN A 71 8.79 -7.57 -17.30
C GLN A 71 9.40 -8.90 -17.70
N ALA A 72 10.67 -8.88 -18.11
CA ALA A 72 11.44 -10.07 -18.42
C ALA A 72 12.92 -9.78 -18.25
N ILE A 73 13.67 -10.80 -17.87
CA ILE A 73 15.13 -10.72 -17.82
C ILE A 73 15.75 -11.97 -18.41
N THR A 74 16.93 -11.77 -18.97
CA THR A 74 17.84 -12.84 -19.34
C THR A 74 19.07 -12.72 -18.47
N LEU A 75 19.48 -13.82 -17.85
CA LEU A 75 20.65 -13.85 -16.97
C LEU A 75 21.50 -15.11 -17.22
N ILE A 76 22.79 -14.98 -16.95
CA ILE A 76 23.72 -16.08 -16.82
C ILE A 76 23.93 -16.30 -15.33
N ALA A 77 23.86 -17.55 -14.88
CA ALA A 77 24.15 -17.90 -13.50
C ALA A 77 24.99 -19.18 -13.44
N THR A 78 25.89 -19.23 -12.46
CA THR A 78 26.57 -20.46 -12.06
C THR A 78 25.78 -21.10 -10.93
N PHE A 79 25.51 -22.40 -11.02
CA PHE A 79 24.69 -23.12 -10.06
C PHE A 79 25.08 -24.60 -10.02
N THR A 80 24.84 -25.26 -8.89
CA THR A 80 24.86 -26.73 -8.80
C THR A 80 23.44 -27.25 -9.04
N PRO A 81 23.18 -28.10 -10.07
CA PRO A 81 21.81 -28.54 -10.37
C PRO A 81 21.20 -29.40 -9.26
N ASN A 82 22.01 -30.24 -8.60
CA ASN A 82 21.65 -30.99 -7.40
C ASN A 82 22.84 -31.04 -6.43
N PRO A 83 22.59 -31.26 -5.12
CA PRO A 83 23.66 -31.43 -4.14
C PRO A 83 24.64 -32.55 -4.54
N GLY A 84 25.93 -32.21 -4.66
CA GLY A 84 26.99 -33.15 -5.01
C GLY A 84 27.30 -33.26 -6.51
N GLU A 85 26.55 -32.56 -7.37
CA GLU A 85 26.87 -32.41 -8.80
C GLU A 85 27.84 -31.25 -9.05
N PRO A 86 28.62 -31.28 -10.15
CA PRO A 86 29.50 -30.17 -10.50
C PRO A 86 28.70 -28.91 -10.82
N GLU A 87 29.29 -27.74 -10.53
CA GLU A 87 28.74 -26.46 -10.94
C GLU A 87 28.62 -26.38 -12.47
N GLN A 88 27.52 -25.79 -12.93
CA GLN A 88 27.25 -25.49 -14.32
C GLN A 88 26.98 -24.01 -14.47
N THR A 89 27.34 -23.44 -15.61
CA THR A 89 27.02 -22.06 -15.95
C THR A 89 26.15 -22.06 -17.18
N SER A 90 24.96 -21.47 -17.05
CA SER A 90 23.92 -21.52 -18.06
C SER A 90 23.18 -20.21 -18.16
N ILE A 91 22.45 -20.05 -19.25
CA ILE A 91 21.63 -18.88 -19.52
C ILE A 91 20.15 -19.19 -19.32
N PHE A 92 19.45 -18.28 -18.68
CA PHE A 92 18.06 -18.42 -18.29
C PHE A 92 17.26 -17.20 -18.72
N ASP A 93 16.07 -17.46 -19.25
CA ASP A 93 15.07 -16.45 -19.56
C ASP A 93 13.89 -16.62 -18.62
N ILE A 94 13.59 -15.57 -17.88
CA ILE A 94 12.47 -15.53 -16.95
C ILE A 94 11.60 -14.31 -17.24
N GLU A 95 10.30 -14.46 -17.05
CA GLU A 95 9.30 -13.39 -17.23
C GLU A 95 8.58 -13.13 -15.91
N CYS A 96 8.19 -11.89 -15.71
CA CYS A 96 7.40 -11.50 -14.56
C CYS A 96 5.91 -11.67 -14.89
N ILE A 97 5.22 -12.43 -14.06
CA ILE A 97 3.78 -12.65 -14.16
C ILE A 97 3.18 -12.25 -12.82
N SER A 98 2.43 -11.16 -12.79
CA SER A 98 1.72 -10.72 -11.57
C SER A 98 2.66 -10.48 -10.38
N GLY A 99 3.84 -9.88 -10.61
CA GLY A 99 4.82 -9.62 -9.56
C GLY A 99 5.62 -10.84 -9.10
N THR A 100 5.48 -11.99 -9.77
CA THR A 100 6.24 -13.21 -9.50
C THR A 100 7.04 -13.62 -10.72
N TRP A 101 8.31 -13.96 -10.53
CA TRP A 101 9.15 -14.49 -11.59
C TRP A 101 8.71 -15.90 -11.98
N SER A 102 8.63 -16.14 -13.28
CA SER A 102 8.28 -17.43 -13.89
C SER A 102 9.31 -17.78 -14.95
N GLY A 103 9.65 -19.06 -15.04
CA GLY A 103 10.59 -19.56 -16.03
C GLY A 103 9.94 -19.58 -17.41
N ARG A 104 10.63 -19.04 -18.41
CA ARG A 104 10.17 -19.02 -19.81
C ARG A 104 10.90 -20.08 -20.64
N THR A 105 12.22 -19.98 -20.68
CA THR A 105 13.12 -20.91 -21.36
C THR A 105 14.43 -21.01 -20.60
N GLY A 106 15.05 -22.18 -20.64
CA GLY A 106 16.38 -22.41 -20.10
C GLY A 106 17.12 -23.39 -21.00
N SER A 107 18.45 -23.29 -21.02
CA SER A 107 19.30 -24.31 -21.63
C SER A 107 20.45 -24.64 -20.70
N LEU A 108 20.85 -25.92 -20.66
CA LEU A 108 22.09 -26.36 -20.02
C LEU A 108 23.31 -26.11 -20.92
N ASP A 109 23.11 -25.58 -22.12
CA ASP A 109 24.21 -25.20 -23.01
C ASP A 109 25.06 -24.08 -22.38
N PRO A 110 26.39 -24.10 -22.57
CA PRO A 110 27.26 -23.05 -22.09
C PRO A 110 26.91 -21.71 -22.76
N PRO A 111 26.96 -20.59 -22.02
CA PRO A 111 26.64 -19.28 -22.57
C PRO A 111 27.62 -18.91 -23.69
N PRO A 112 27.16 -18.28 -24.78
CA PRO A 112 28.04 -17.83 -25.85
C PRO A 112 29.05 -16.80 -25.33
N ALA A 113 30.30 -16.90 -25.78
CA ALA A 113 31.36 -15.95 -25.39
C ALA A 113 31.04 -14.48 -25.73
N SER A 114 30.12 -14.23 -26.68
CA SER A 114 29.70 -12.88 -27.07
C SER A 114 28.86 -12.15 -26.00
N VAL A 115 28.36 -12.84 -24.98
CA VAL A 115 27.50 -12.24 -23.93
C VAL A 115 28.12 -12.29 -22.52
N VAL A 116 29.13 -13.12 -22.30
CA VAL A 116 29.82 -13.23 -21.00
C VAL A 116 30.69 -11.99 -20.76
N GLY A 117 30.54 -11.36 -19.58
CA GLY A 117 31.28 -10.15 -19.21
C GLY A 117 30.87 -8.85 -19.92
N VAL A 118 29.83 -8.90 -20.76
CA VAL A 118 29.29 -7.72 -21.45
C VAL A 118 28.17 -7.09 -20.61
N PRO A 119 28.08 -5.74 -20.49
CA PRO A 119 26.99 -5.08 -19.78
C PRO A 119 25.60 -5.47 -20.30
N PRO A 120 24.58 -5.51 -19.42
CA PRO A 120 23.22 -5.83 -19.83
C PRO A 120 22.68 -4.78 -20.80
N ARG A 121 21.92 -5.23 -21.79
CA ARG A 121 21.10 -4.35 -22.62
C ARG A 121 19.85 -3.94 -21.84
N THR A 122 19.60 -2.64 -21.73
CA THR A 122 18.47 -2.04 -20.99
C THR A 122 17.47 -1.32 -21.89
N ASN A 123 17.83 -1.03 -23.14
CA ASN A 123 16.97 -0.39 -24.15
C ASN A 123 16.01 -1.40 -24.81
N CYS A 124 15.50 -2.35 -24.02
CA CYS A 124 14.79 -3.52 -24.49
C CYS A 124 13.35 -3.50 -23.98
N TYR A 125 12.38 -3.65 -24.87
CA TYR A 125 11.00 -3.94 -24.45
C TYR A 125 10.75 -5.44 -24.29
N ARG A 126 11.62 -6.29 -24.86
CA ARG A 126 11.54 -7.75 -24.72
C ARG A 126 12.90 -8.41 -24.92
N CYS A 127 13.28 -9.31 -24.04
CA CYS A 127 14.46 -10.16 -24.23
C CYS A 127 14.18 -11.27 -25.27
N ARG A 128 15.16 -11.59 -26.13
CA ARG A 128 15.01 -12.60 -27.18
C ARG A 128 15.57 -13.95 -26.73
N GLU A 129 14.86 -15.01 -27.09
CA GLU A 129 15.30 -16.39 -26.96
C GLU A 129 16.30 -16.73 -28.09
N GLY A 130 17.43 -17.34 -27.76
CA GLY A 130 18.43 -17.79 -28.72
C GLY A 130 19.47 -16.72 -29.06
N PHE A 131 20.69 -16.89 -28.54
CA PHE A 131 21.77 -15.92 -28.67
C PHE A 131 22.52 -16.08 -29.99
N GLY A 132 22.28 -15.17 -30.93
CA GLY A 132 23.09 -14.99 -32.14
C GLY A 132 23.25 -13.51 -32.50
N GLY A 133 24.48 -13.00 -32.47
CA GLY A 133 24.80 -11.60 -32.83
C GLY A 133 24.32 -10.54 -31.82
N ASP A 134 24.15 -9.29 -32.27
CA ASP A 134 23.67 -8.16 -31.45
C ASP A 134 22.17 -8.23 -31.08
N THR A 135 21.50 -9.36 -31.36
CA THR A 135 20.04 -9.55 -31.22
C THR A 135 19.59 -9.90 -29.80
N ARG A 136 20.36 -9.50 -28.78
CA ARG A 136 20.12 -9.83 -27.35
C ARG A 136 18.73 -9.44 -26.86
N CYS A 137 18.09 -8.46 -27.49
CA CYS A 137 16.72 -8.08 -27.21
C CYS A 137 16.04 -7.45 -28.42
N ARG A 138 14.73 -7.23 -28.31
CA ARG A 138 14.01 -6.30 -29.20
C ARG A 138 14.08 -4.91 -28.60
N GLU A 139 14.75 -4.03 -29.35
CA GLU A 139 14.90 -2.63 -29.00
C GLU A 139 13.61 -1.86 -29.29
N CYS A 140 13.36 -0.80 -28.54
CA CYS A 140 12.29 0.15 -28.88
C CYS A 140 12.68 1.00 -30.10
N ASP A 141 11.77 1.85 -30.56
CA ASP A 141 12.08 2.82 -31.61
C ASP A 141 13.24 3.75 -31.21
N SER A 142 13.90 4.31 -32.23
CA SER A 142 15.19 5.03 -32.13
C SER A 142 15.27 6.13 -31.06
N ALA A 143 14.14 6.74 -30.65
CA ALA A 143 14.09 7.72 -29.57
C ALA A 143 14.60 7.12 -28.24
N CYS A 144 14.08 5.96 -27.84
CA CYS A 144 14.51 5.22 -26.65
C CYS A 144 15.98 4.73 -26.74
N ASN A 145 16.48 4.47 -27.95
CA ASN A 145 17.82 3.92 -28.18
C ASN A 145 18.95 4.93 -28.02
N SER A 146 18.64 6.21 -27.82
CA SER A 146 19.63 7.24 -27.50
C SER A 146 20.20 7.14 -26.07
N GLY A 147 19.74 6.15 -25.27
CA GLY A 147 20.36 5.78 -24.00
C GLY A 147 19.87 6.59 -22.79
N LEU A 148 18.88 7.45 -22.99
CA LEU A 148 18.36 8.35 -21.96
C LEU A 148 16.92 8.01 -21.53
N MET A 149 16.24 7.04 -22.14
CA MET A 149 14.79 6.85 -21.96
C MET A 149 14.45 5.37 -21.83
N ARG A 150 13.49 5.05 -20.95
CA ARG A 150 13.15 3.64 -20.64
C ARG A 150 12.16 3.07 -21.65
N CYS A 151 12.41 1.84 -22.06
CA CYS A 151 11.51 1.08 -22.92
C CYS A 151 10.33 0.51 -22.12
N THR A 152 9.10 0.90 -22.43
CA THR A 152 7.89 0.39 -21.77
C THR A 152 7.03 -0.52 -22.66
N GLY A 153 7.45 -0.76 -23.91
CA GLY A 153 6.67 -1.54 -24.89
C GLY A 153 7.18 -1.44 -26.34
N SER A 154 6.32 -1.81 -27.29
CA SER A 154 6.67 -2.04 -28.71
C SER A 154 6.12 -1.02 -29.72
N GLY A 155 5.34 -0.02 -29.27
CA GLY A 155 4.75 1.06 -30.05
C GLY A 155 5.48 2.40 -29.91
N SER A 156 5.15 3.37 -30.75
CA SER A 156 5.80 4.70 -30.78
C SER A 156 5.57 5.55 -29.52
N THR A 157 4.60 5.18 -28.69
CA THR A 157 4.29 5.78 -27.38
C THR A 157 4.94 5.06 -26.22
N ASP A 158 5.70 4.00 -26.49
CA ASP A 158 6.18 3.07 -25.47
C ASP A 158 7.62 3.40 -25.03
N CYS A 159 7.95 4.69 -25.12
CA CYS A 159 9.13 5.29 -24.56
C CYS A 159 8.74 6.13 -23.34
N CYS A 160 9.27 5.77 -22.19
CA CYS A 160 9.20 6.59 -21.00
C CYS A 160 10.24 7.70 -21.05
N LEU A 161 9.80 8.95 -21.18
CA LEU A 161 10.71 10.08 -21.29
C LEU A 161 11.12 10.63 -19.93
N SER A 162 10.24 10.55 -18.93
CA SER A 162 10.55 10.82 -17.53
C SER A 162 9.71 9.98 -16.58
N PHE A 163 10.10 9.93 -15.31
CA PHE A 163 9.33 9.29 -14.24
C PHE A 163 8.81 10.34 -13.28
N THR A 164 7.53 10.29 -12.91
CA THR A 164 7.00 11.11 -11.83
C THR A 164 7.75 10.84 -10.52
N ALA A 165 7.59 11.71 -9.52
CA ALA A 165 8.13 11.46 -8.18
C ALA A 165 7.63 10.14 -7.55
N SER A 166 6.46 9.65 -7.97
CA SER A 166 5.91 8.34 -7.58
C SER A 166 6.47 7.16 -8.37
N GLY A 167 7.40 7.39 -9.31
CA GLY A 167 8.01 6.37 -10.16
C GLY A 167 7.13 5.89 -11.31
N GLN A 168 6.01 6.58 -11.58
CA GLN A 168 5.15 6.26 -12.72
C GLN A 168 5.74 6.84 -14.00
N CYS A 169 5.59 6.11 -15.09
CA CYS A 169 6.06 6.58 -16.38
C CYS A 169 5.26 7.80 -16.89
N ASP A 170 5.98 8.85 -17.30
CA ASP A 170 5.45 10.01 -18.01
C ASP A 170 6.02 10.03 -19.44
N GLY A 171 5.12 10.14 -20.42
CA GLY A 171 5.46 10.25 -21.84
C GLY A 171 5.98 11.64 -22.24
N SER A 172 6.15 12.55 -21.28
CA SER A 172 6.75 13.88 -21.43
C SER A 172 8.08 13.98 -20.69
N THR A 173 9.00 14.82 -21.17
CA THR A 173 10.26 15.18 -20.48
C THR A 173 10.08 16.29 -19.44
N ASP A 174 8.94 16.95 -19.45
CA ASP A 174 8.84 18.29 -18.87
C ASP A 174 8.45 18.28 -17.38
N CYS A 175 8.25 17.10 -16.78
CA CYS A 175 7.89 16.89 -15.37
C CYS A 175 6.69 17.73 -14.88
N THR A 176 5.91 18.31 -15.79
CA THR A 176 4.81 19.25 -15.48
C THR A 176 3.71 18.58 -14.67
N SER A 177 3.57 17.26 -14.80
CA SER A 177 2.69 16.41 -14.00
C SER A 177 3.09 16.39 -12.52
N SER A 178 4.38 16.52 -12.21
CA SER A 178 4.92 16.54 -10.84
C SER A 178 4.99 17.96 -10.26
N GLY A 179 5.19 18.98 -11.11
CA GLY A 179 5.16 20.39 -10.74
C GLY A 179 6.21 21.24 -11.49
N PRO A 180 6.17 22.57 -11.34
CA PRO A 180 6.94 23.49 -12.19
C PRO A 180 8.46 23.51 -11.93
N ASN A 181 8.90 23.11 -10.73
CA ASN A 181 10.34 23.08 -10.38
C ASN A 181 10.92 21.65 -10.40
N TYR A 182 10.16 20.67 -10.90
CA TYR A 182 10.67 19.32 -11.11
C TYR A 182 11.42 19.25 -12.43
N VAL A 183 12.55 18.54 -12.43
CA VAL A 183 13.34 18.30 -13.64
C VAL A 183 13.76 16.84 -13.72
N ALA A 184 13.78 16.31 -14.93
CA ALA A 184 14.34 15.00 -15.27
C ALA A 184 15.65 15.22 -16.06
N THR A 185 16.70 14.53 -15.67
CA THR A 185 18.06 14.64 -16.23
C THR A 185 18.72 13.26 -16.30
N GLU A 186 19.78 13.12 -17.09
CA GLU A 186 20.60 11.89 -17.07
C GLU A 186 21.10 11.56 -15.66
N SER A 187 21.54 12.57 -14.92
CA SER A 187 22.08 12.41 -13.56
C SER A 187 21.08 11.89 -12.54
N ASN A 188 19.77 12.12 -12.75
CA ASN A 188 18.72 11.59 -11.88
C ASN A 188 17.96 10.42 -12.51
N ASN A 189 18.56 9.78 -13.53
CA ASN A 189 17.96 8.65 -14.24
C ASN A 189 16.56 8.98 -14.79
N PHE A 190 16.37 10.23 -15.23
CA PHE A 190 15.11 10.78 -15.73
C PHE A 190 13.94 10.75 -14.74
N THR A 191 14.26 10.64 -13.45
CA THR A 191 13.27 10.77 -12.39
C THR A 191 13.03 12.25 -12.14
N CYS A 192 11.78 12.67 -12.18
CA CYS A 192 11.38 14.02 -11.83
C CYS A 192 11.74 14.29 -10.38
N THR A 193 12.81 15.04 -10.18
CA THR A 193 13.29 15.47 -8.87
C THR A 193 13.13 16.97 -8.74
N CYS A 194 12.79 17.42 -7.53
CA CYS A 194 12.71 18.83 -7.23
C CYS A 194 14.08 19.51 -7.40
N ASN A 195 14.18 20.52 -8.26
CA ASN A 195 15.39 21.32 -8.48
C ASN A 195 15.35 22.67 -7.75
N LEU A 196 14.46 22.81 -6.77
CA LEU A 196 14.34 24.05 -5.99
C LEU A 196 15.38 24.05 -4.87
N THR A 197 16.17 25.12 -4.79
CA THR A 197 17.07 25.38 -3.65
C THR A 197 16.50 26.50 -2.79
N CYS A 198 16.45 26.28 -1.48
CA CYS A 198 15.93 27.25 -0.51
C CYS A 198 17.05 27.96 0.27
N SER A 199 16.78 29.18 0.72
CA SER A 199 17.65 29.95 1.64
C SER A 199 17.72 29.31 3.04
N ALA A 200 18.59 29.82 3.91
CA ALA A 200 19.08 29.09 5.07
C ALA A 200 18.03 28.70 6.13
N GLY A 201 16.93 29.39 6.33
CA GLY A 201 15.88 29.03 7.30
C GLY A 201 14.66 28.39 6.66
N TYR A 202 14.84 27.79 5.48
CA TYR A 202 13.72 27.32 4.68
C TYR A 202 13.97 25.91 4.14
N THR A 203 12.88 25.17 3.94
CA THR A 203 12.86 23.85 3.32
C THR A 203 11.90 23.87 2.14
N VAL A 204 12.26 23.14 1.10
CA VAL A 204 11.36 22.94 -0.05
C VAL A 204 10.05 22.33 0.46
N ASN A 205 8.92 22.87 0.03
CA ASN A 205 7.61 22.33 0.36
C ASN A 205 7.35 21.00 -0.36
N SER A 206 6.38 20.22 0.12
CA SER A 206 6.13 18.85 -0.37
C SER A 206 5.78 18.76 -1.86
N ASN A 207 5.24 19.84 -2.45
CA ASN A 207 4.89 19.92 -3.87
C ASN A 207 5.95 20.63 -4.72
N CYS A 208 7.12 20.97 -4.17
CA CYS A 208 8.21 21.66 -4.85
C CYS A 208 7.76 22.94 -5.58
N THR A 209 6.78 23.67 -5.05
CA THR A 209 6.33 24.95 -5.61
C THR A 209 7.00 26.15 -4.94
N GLY A 210 7.56 25.94 -3.75
CA GLY A 210 8.15 27.01 -2.95
C GLY A 210 8.95 26.50 -1.76
N CYS A 211 9.38 27.44 -0.94
CA CYS A 211 10.18 27.21 0.24
C CYS A 211 9.38 27.63 1.47
N ASP A 212 9.10 26.68 2.36
CA ASP A 212 8.42 26.93 3.63
C ASP A 212 9.45 27.21 4.72
N SER A 213 9.12 28.10 5.65
CA SER A 213 10.01 28.42 6.76
C SER A 213 10.17 27.20 7.67
N THR A 214 11.41 26.83 7.94
CA THR A 214 11.77 25.80 8.91
C THR A 214 12.55 26.44 10.04
N SER A 215 12.21 26.04 11.27
CA SER A 215 12.95 26.47 12.44
C SER A 215 14.37 25.88 12.40
N ILE A 216 15.40 26.73 12.25
CA ILE A 216 16.82 26.32 12.33
C ILE A 216 17.09 25.66 13.69
N CYS A 217 16.40 26.13 14.74
CA CYS A 217 16.53 25.59 16.09
C CYS A 217 16.07 24.13 16.21
N ASP A 218 15.07 23.73 15.43
CA ASP A 218 14.55 22.35 15.44
C ASP A 218 15.33 21.44 14.48
N ARG A 219 15.77 21.96 13.33
CA ARG A 219 16.49 21.18 12.31
C ARG A 219 17.95 20.92 12.67
N ASP A 220 18.70 21.99 12.98
CA ASP A 220 20.16 21.93 13.09
C ASP A 220 20.62 21.96 14.55
N SER A 221 19.72 22.31 15.48
CA SER A 221 19.98 22.48 16.92
C SER A 221 21.34 23.12 17.20
N PRO A 222 21.61 24.33 16.65
CA PRO A 222 22.96 24.88 16.56
C PRO A 222 23.58 25.27 17.91
N CYS A 223 22.77 25.36 18.97
CA CYS A 223 23.20 25.73 20.31
C CYS A 223 23.70 24.50 21.08
N MET A 224 24.99 24.45 21.34
CA MET A 224 25.64 23.33 22.03
C MET A 224 25.62 23.52 23.55
N ASN A 225 26.06 22.51 24.30
CA ASN A 225 26.28 22.57 25.76
C ASN A 225 25.08 23.05 26.59
N GLY A 226 23.86 22.76 26.14
CA GLY A 226 22.63 23.14 26.83
C GLY A 226 22.17 24.58 26.60
N GLY A 227 22.77 25.30 25.63
CA GLY A 227 22.28 26.61 25.21
C GLY A 227 20.87 26.54 24.60
N GLN A 228 20.03 27.53 24.90
CA GLN A 228 18.68 27.61 24.35
C GLN A 228 18.73 28.31 22.98
N CYS A 229 18.16 27.67 21.96
CA CYS A 229 18.08 28.25 20.61
C CYS A 229 16.84 29.12 20.46
N ILE A 230 17.03 30.32 19.91
CA ILE A 230 15.96 31.29 19.64
C ILE A 230 16.08 31.71 18.17
N GLN A 231 15.06 31.40 17.37
CA GLN A 231 14.98 31.84 15.96
C GLN A 231 14.33 33.23 15.88
N TYR A 232 14.91 34.12 15.06
CA TYR A 232 14.34 35.42 14.71
C TYR A 232 13.88 35.44 13.26
N SER A 233 13.11 36.46 12.87
CA SER A 233 12.75 36.70 11.46
C SER A 233 13.73 37.68 10.83
N PRO A 234 14.27 37.42 9.62
CA PRO A 234 14.02 36.26 8.75
C PRO A 234 14.61 34.95 9.33
N PRO A 235 14.01 33.78 9.01
CA PRO A 235 14.28 32.49 9.68
C PRO A 235 15.71 31.96 9.50
N ASP A 236 16.51 32.63 8.68
CA ASP A 236 17.96 32.43 8.50
C ASP A 236 18.77 32.92 9.70
N ASN A 237 18.15 33.65 10.65
CA ASN A 237 18.81 34.22 11.81
C ASN A 237 18.38 33.52 13.10
N TYR A 238 19.36 33.12 13.91
CA TYR A 238 19.14 32.54 15.23
C TYR A 238 20.15 33.11 16.24
N THR A 239 19.86 32.95 17.52
CA THR A 239 20.78 33.25 18.61
C THR A 239 20.70 32.15 19.65
N CYS A 240 21.85 31.83 20.24
CA CYS A 240 21.92 30.92 21.36
C CYS A 240 22.02 31.71 22.67
N ASP A 241 21.07 31.48 23.57
CA ASP A 241 21.21 31.89 24.96
C ASP A 241 22.05 30.84 25.71
N CYS A 242 23.30 31.21 26.01
CA CYS A 242 24.26 30.36 26.73
C CYS A 242 24.25 30.60 28.25
N THR A 243 23.35 31.41 28.78
CA THR A 243 23.34 31.75 30.21
C THR A 243 23.22 30.50 31.08
N GLY A 244 24.03 30.41 32.13
CA GLY A 244 24.05 29.26 33.03
C GLY A 244 24.73 27.98 32.51
N THR A 245 25.18 27.94 31.26
CA THR A 245 25.86 26.75 30.68
C THR A 245 27.36 26.70 31.00
N GLY A 246 27.97 27.83 31.35
CA GLY A 246 29.43 27.96 31.45
C GLY A 246 30.12 28.13 30.09
N TYR A 247 29.36 28.31 29.01
CA TYR A 247 29.85 28.58 27.66
C TYR A 247 29.37 29.95 27.14
N GLN A 248 30.05 30.47 26.14
CA GLN A 248 29.73 31.71 25.42
C GLN A 248 29.97 31.53 23.90
N GLY A 249 29.70 32.59 23.14
CA GLY A 249 29.81 32.61 21.68
C GLY A 249 28.51 32.23 20.98
N VAL A 250 28.48 32.44 19.66
CA VAL A 250 27.26 32.30 18.83
C VAL A 250 26.56 30.95 18.96
N ASN A 251 27.30 29.86 19.20
CA ASN A 251 26.77 28.49 19.32
C ASN A 251 27.04 27.84 20.70
N CYS A 252 27.37 28.64 21.73
CA CYS A 252 27.74 28.14 23.07
C CYS A 252 28.87 27.10 23.08
N THR A 253 29.89 27.29 22.24
CA THR A 253 31.04 26.38 22.11
C THR A 253 32.29 26.87 22.83
N VAL A 254 32.34 28.14 23.23
CA VAL A 254 33.51 28.72 23.90
C VAL A 254 33.35 28.60 25.40
N MET A 255 34.13 27.75 26.05
CA MET A 255 34.09 27.59 27.50
C MET A 255 34.54 28.88 28.21
N LEU A 256 33.77 29.34 29.20
CA LEU A 256 34.16 30.45 30.07
C LEU A 256 35.25 29.97 31.04
N PRO A 257 36.29 30.79 31.29
CA PRO A 257 37.26 30.47 32.31
C PRO A 257 36.56 30.39 33.67
N PRO A 258 36.94 29.42 34.54
CA PRO A 258 36.34 29.31 35.86
C PRO A 258 36.57 30.60 36.64
N THR A 259 35.50 31.23 37.11
CA THR A 259 35.60 32.34 38.06
C THR A 259 36.33 31.86 39.31
N PRO A 260 37.36 32.58 39.80
CA PRO A 260 38.08 32.20 41.00
C PRO A 260 37.09 32.08 42.16
N SER A 261 37.13 30.94 42.85
CA SER A 261 36.29 30.69 44.03
C SER A 261 36.51 31.81 45.06
N PRO A 262 35.44 32.37 45.65
CA PRO A 262 35.60 33.37 46.70
C PRO A 262 36.40 32.77 47.85
N THR A 263 37.46 33.48 48.23
CA THR A 263 38.33 33.10 49.35
C THR A 263 37.47 32.89 50.60
N PRO A 264 37.54 31.74 51.29
CA PRO A 264 36.70 31.48 52.45
C PRO A 264 36.99 32.53 53.53
N SER A 265 35.92 33.21 53.97
CA SER A 265 35.94 34.12 55.12
C SER A 265 36.34 33.35 56.39
N PRO A 266 37.14 33.94 57.30
CA PRO A 266 37.70 33.24 58.45
C PRO A 266 36.61 32.64 59.36
N THR A 267 36.85 31.39 59.74
CA THR A 267 36.02 30.55 60.60
C THR A 267 35.90 31.13 62.01
N PRO A 268 34.69 31.44 62.53
CA PRO A 268 34.51 31.68 63.95
C PRO A 268 34.57 30.38 64.78
N SER A 269 35.11 30.53 65.99
CA SER A 269 35.39 29.56 67.06
C SER A 269 34.21 28.63 67.44
N PRO A 270 34.44 27.40 67.96
CA PRO A 270 33.41 26.38 68.07
C PRO A 270 32.41 26.62 69.21
N THR A 271 31.13 26.57 68.87
CA THR A 271 29.99 26.50 69.80
C THR A 271 29.68 25.02 70.09
N PRO A 272 29.37 24.62 71.34
CA PRO A 272 29.27 23.22 71.73
C PRO A 272 28.10 22.46 71.07
N SER A 273 28.39 21.17 70.87
CA SER A 273 27.59 20.10 70.28
C SER A 273 26.12 20.05 70.74
N PRO A 274 25.15 20.12 69.81
CA PRO A 274 23.83 19.54 70.01
C PRO A 274 23.82 18.04 69.67
N THR A 275 23.26 17.30 70.63
CA THR A 275 22.66 15.96 70.68
C THR A 275 22.36 15.23 69.35
N PRO A 276 22.56 13.90 69.27
CA PRO A 276 22.25 13.10 68.08
C PRO A 276 20.76 13.10 67.75
N SER A 277 20.45 13.50 66.51
CA SER A 277 19.13 13.39 65.88
C SER A 277 19.07 12.08 65.05
N PRO A 278 17.91 11.41 64.96
CA PRO A 278 17.83 9.99 64.59
C PRO A 278 18.11 9.71 63.12
N THR A 279 18.57 8.48 62.90
CA THR A 279 18.85 7.82 61.62
C THR A 279 17.72 8.02 60.60
N PRO A 280 17.99 8.55 59.39
CA PRO A 280 17.00 8.48 58.32
C PRO A 280 16.85 7.04 57.83
N SER A 281 15.58 6.64 57.73
CA SER A 281 15.05 5.40 57.17
C SER A 281 15.50 5.21 55.70
N PRO A 282 15.63 3.95 55.20
CA PRO A 282 16.01 3.67 53.82
C PRO A 282 15.12 4.40 52.82
N THR A 283 15.78 4.91 51.78
CA THR A 283 15.21 5.52 50.58
C THR A 283 14.14 4.62 49.98
N PRO A 284 12.90 5.10 49.74
CA PRO A 284 11.90 4.32 49.04
C PRO A 284 12.29 4.11 47.57
N SER A 285 12.01 2.89 47.10
CA SER A 285 12.07 2.45 45.70
C SER A 285 11.41 3.46 44.75
N PRO A 286 11.89 3.60 43.50
CA PRO A 286 11.33 4.54 42.53
C PRO A 286 9.81 4.39 42.42
N THR A 287 9.13 5.51 42.60
CA THR A 287 7.70 5.66 42.39
C THR A 287 7.36 5.25 40.95
N PRO A 288 6.38 4.35 40.71
CA PRO A 288 5.91 4.08 39.37
C PRO A 288 5.41 5.37 38.72
N SER A 289 5.69 5.49 37.42
CA SER A 289 5.28 6.59 36.54
C SER A 289 3.83 7.01 36.81
N PRO A 290 3.51 8.32 36.80
CA PRO A 290 2.15 8.78 37.08
C PRO A 290 1.16 8.09 36.15
N ILE A 291 0.12 7.52 36.75
CA ILE A 291 -1.08 7.06 36.03
C ILE A 291 -1.59 8.29 35.25
N PRO A 292 -1.75 8.20 33.92
CA PRO A 292 -2.22 9.33 33.13
C PRO A 292 -3.55 9.84 33.71
N SER A 293 -3.61 11.14 33.98
CA SER A 293 -4.83 11.80 34.42
C SER A 293 -5.98 11.44 33.47
N PRO A 294 -7.20 11.21 33.99
CA PRO A 294 -8.35 10.98 33.14
C PRO A 294 -8.56 12.17 32.21
N CYS A 295 -8.71 11.87 30.92
CA CYS A 295 -9.08 12.82 29.89
C CYS A 295 -10.34 13.59 30.31
N THR A 296 -10.29 14.93 30.33
CA THR A 296 -11.51 15.76 30.52
C THR A 296 -12.09 16.26 29.20
N VAL A 297 -11.47 15.93 28.06
CA VAL A 297 -11.94 16.28 26.71
C VAL A 297 -13.02 15.29 26.28
N SER A 298 -14.20 15.79 25.91
CA SER A 298 -15.33 14.97 25.44
C SER A 298 -15.01 14.32 24.08
N ASN A 299 -15.52 13.10 23.86
CA ASN A 299 -15.34 12.33 22.61
C ASN A 299 -13.87 12.06 22.24
N CYS A 300 -13.03 11.80 23.24
CA CYS A 300 -11.60 11.53 23.06
C CYS A 300 -11.23 10.11 23.50
N ASP A 301 -10.59 9.35 22.62
CA ASP A 301 -10.10 7.99 22.91
C ASP A 301 -8.69 8.01 23.52
N ASN A 302 -7.87 9.02 23.19
CA ASN A 302 -6.51 9.14 23.68
C ASN A 302 -6.08 10.60 23.84
N CYS A 303 -5.65 11.02 25.03
CA CYS A 303 -5.21 12.39 25.29
C CYS A 303 -3.70 12.53 25.29
N GLN A 304 -3.23 13.68 24.80
CA GLN A 304 -1.84 14.11 24.93
C GLN A 304 -1.57 14.75 26.30
N ASN A 305 -2.55 15.48 26.84
CA ASN A 305 -2.56 15.99 28.22
C ASN A 305 -4.01 16.14 28.70
N SER A 306 -4.24 16.60 29.93
CA SER A 306 -5.60 16.74 30.49
C SER A 306 -6.54 17.62 29.66
N SER A 307 -6.02 18.51 28.81
CA SER A 307 -6.78 19.50 28.05
C SER A 307 -6.73 19.30 26.52
N CYS A 308 -5.98 18.31 26.02
CA CYS A 308 -5.73 18.15 24.60
C CYS A 308 -5.85 16.68 24.17
N CYS A 309 -6.73 16.43 23.20
CA CYS A 309 -6.98 15.13 22.61
C CYS A 309 -6.03 14.83 21.45
N LYS A 310 -5.46 13.63 21.44
CA LYS A 310 -4.61 13.12 20.36
C LYS A 310 -5.43 12.39 19.30
N ASN A 311 -6.34 11.51 19.73
CA ASN A 311 -7.24 10.76 18.85
C ASN A 311 -8.69 10.86 19.35
N CYS A 312 -9.58 11.38 18.51
CA CYS A 312 -11.01 11.46 18.79
C CYS A 312 -11.70 10.11 18.63
N SER A 313 -12.77 9.91 19.39
CA SER A 313 -13.63 8.73 19.32
C SER A 313 -14.35 8.62 17.97
N SER A 314 -14.75 7.41 17.60
CA SER A 314 -15.57 7.17 16.40
C SER A 314 -16.81 8.07 16.36
N GLY A 315 -17.08 8.69 15.21
CA GLY A 315 -18.12 9.71 15.05
C GLY A 315 -17.70 11.13 15.46
N SER A 316 -16.41 11.39 15.64
CA SER A 316 -15.84 12.72 15.91
C SER A 316 -14.58 13.00 15.08
N TYR A 317 -14.26 14.29 14.88
CA TYR A 317 -13.07 14.77 14.18
C TYR A 317 -12.24 15.69 15.07
N LEU A 318 -10.94 15.81 14.78
CA LEU A 318 -10.06 16.72 15.49
C LEU A 318 -10.25 18.14 14.94
N ASN A 319 -10.60 19.08 15.82
CA ASN A 319 -10.79 20.47 15.43
C ASN A 319 -9.46 21.10 14.97
N PRO A 320 -9.51 22.21 14.20
CA PRO A 320 -8.31 22.90 13.73
C PRO A 320 -7.38 23.43 14.83
N ASP A 321 -7.87 23.51 16.07
CA ASP A 321 -7.06 23.84 17.26
C ASP A 321 -6.09 22.71 17.66
N GLY A 322 -6.21 21.53 17.04
CA GLY A 322 -5.36 20.37 17.25
C GLY A 322 -5.55 19.67 18.59
N CYS A 323 -6.57 20.05 19.37
CA CYS A 323 -6.72 19.58 20.75
C CYS A 323 -8.15 19.24 21.17
N THR A 324 -9.18 19.74 20.48
CA THR A 324 -10.57 19.42 20.83
C THR A 324 -11.25 18.57 19.76
N CYS A 325 -12.21 17.75 20.17
CA CYS A 325 -12.95 16.88 19.25
C CYS A 325 -14.34 17.43 18.96
N GLY A 326 -14.65 17.65 17.69
CA GLY A 326 -15.97 18.00 17.21
C GLY A 326 -16.77 16.76 16.84
N SER A 327 -18.08 16.74 17.10
CA SER A 327 -18.95 15.63 16.67
C SER A 327 -19.22 15.72 15.17
N CYS A 328 -19.23 14.58 14.49
CA CYS A 328 -19.70 14.47 13.11
C CYS A 328 -21.22 14.64 13.02
N GLY A 329 -21.72 14.93 11.82
CA GLY A 329 -23.15 14.89 11.51
C GLY A 329 -23.79 13.51 11.71
N VAL A 330 -25.12 13.44 11.71
CA VAL A 330 -25.87 12.18 11.88
C VAL A 330 -25.49 11.15 10.78
N SER A 331 -25.46 9.87 11.15
CA SER A 331 -25.11 8.75 10.25
C SER A 331 -23.66 8.74 9.73
N CYS A 332 -22.77 9.57 10.29
CA CYS A 332 -21.36 9.64 9.93
C CYS A 332 -20.44 8.96 10.96
N SER A 333 -19.59 8.05 10.50
CA SER A 333 -18.64 7.28 11.30
C SER A 333 -17.29 8.00 11.43
N ARG A 334 -16.84 8.68 10.38
CA ARG A 334 -15.62 9.51 10.35
C ARG A 334 -15.84 10.71 9.44
N CYS A 335 -15.44 11.89 9.90
CA CYS A 335 -15.59 13.14 9.17
C CYS A 335 -14.29 13.94 9.19
N LEU A 336 -14.14 14.81 8.20
CA LEU A 336 -13.03 15.76 8.11
C LEU A 336 -13.32 17.02 8.93
N ASP A 337 -14.57 17.45 8.89
CA ASP A 337 -15.14 18.53 9.71
C ASP A 337 -16.63 18.28 9.97
N SER A 338 -17.33 19.22 10.60
CA SER A 338 -18.77 19.09 10.88
C SER A 338 -19.65 19.02 9.63
N SER A 339 -19.11 19.36 8.46
CA SER A 339 -19.81 19.45 7.18
C SER A 339 -19.44 18.37 6.17
N CYS A 340 -18.36 17.60 6.39
CA CYS A 340 -17.91 16.60 5.42
C CYS A 340 -17.61 15.23 6.04
N CYS A 341 -18.46 14.26 5.73
CA CYS A 341 -18.29 12.88 6.12
C CYS A 341 -17.42 12.10 5.11
N THR A 342 -16.46 11.35 5.62
CA THR A 342 -15.56 10.50 4.81
C THR A 342 -15.88 9.01 4.95
N GLU A 343 -16.69 8.63 5.94
CA GLU A 343 -17.12 7.25 6.15
C GLU A 343 -18.50 7.23 6.82
N CYS A 344 -19.50 6.68 6.14
CA CYS A 344 -20.87 6.60 6.66
C CYS A 344 -21.10 5.34 7.51
N GLN A 345 -22.16 5.35 8.30
CA GLN A 345 -22.61 4.16 9.03
C GLN A 345 -23.24 3.14 8.07
N LEU A 346 -23.23 1.86 8.46
CA LEU A 346 -23.77 0.77 7.63
C LEU A 346 -25.22 1.06 7.18
N GLY A 347 -25.45 1.06 5.86
CA GLY A 347 -26.75 1.35 5.25
C GLY A 347 -26.88 2.75 4.62
N TYR A 348 -25.84 3.57 4.73
CA TYR A 348 -25.73 4.88 4.10
C TYR A 348 -24.55 4.90 3.13
N GLU A 349 -24.71 5.57 2.00
CA GLU A 349 -23.64 5.80 1.02
C GLU A 349 -23.20 7.28 1.08
N ILE A 350 -21.92 7.53 0.78
CA ILE A 350 -21.36 8.88 0.74
C ILE A 350 -21.79 9.50 -0.59
N ASP A 351 -22.62 10.55 -0.54
CA ASP A 351 -22.87 11.42 -1.68
C ASP A 351 -22.28 12.82 -1.39
N GLY A 352 -21.18 13.12 -2.06
CA GLY A 352 -20.36 14.29 -1.74
C GLY A 352 -19.80 14.25 -0.31
N CYS A 353 -20.25 15.18 0.52
CA CYS A 353 -19.82 15.37 1.92
C CYS A 353 -20.91 14.96 2.94
N GLU A 354 -22.04 14.42 2.49
CA GLU A 354 -23.15 13.97 3.33
C GLU A 354 -23.40 12.47 3.18
N CYS A 355 -24.01 11.87 4.20
CA CYS A 355 -24.40 10.46 4.20
C CYS A 355 -25.88 10.34 3.86
N GLU A 356 -26.19 9.86 2.66
CA GLU A 356 -27.56 9.62 2.24
C GLU A 356 -27.93 8.15 2.39
N ALA A 357 -29.18 7.90 2.76
CA ALA A 357 -29.69 6.52 2.84
C ALA A 357 -29.73 5.96 1.43
N ALA A 358 -29.13 4.78 1.22
CA ALA A 358 -29.15 4.13 -0.09
C ALA A 358 -30.61 3.90 -0.52
N ASP A 359 -31.07 4.63 -1.54
CA ASP A 359 -32.50 4.70 -1.90
C ASP A 359 -33.00 3.34 -2.42
N SER A 360 -33.83 2.68 -1.61
CA SER A 360 -34.75 1.67 -2.05
C SER A 360 -36.14 2.30 -2.27
N SER A 361 -36.42 2.78 -3.48
CA SER A 361 -37.82 3.01 -3.91
C SER A 361 -38.46 1.64 -4.18
N SER A 362 -39.63 1.24 -3.69
CA SER A 362 -40.86 1.86 -3.17
C SER A 362 -41.51 0.86 -2.19
N VAL A 363 -42.21 1.22 -1.11
CA VAL A 363 -43.68 1.32 -1.02
C VAL A 363 -44.06 2.01 0.31
N GLY A 364 -44.85 3.09 0.20
CA GLY A 364 -46.09 3.33 0.95
C GLY A 364 -46.05 3.50 2.48
N SER A 365 -46.28 4.74 2.89
CA SER A 365 -46.65 5.15 4.25
C SER A 365 -47.85 4.38 4.81
N VAL A 366 -47.72 3.89 6.05
CA VAL A 366 -48.85 3.70 6.97
C VAL A 366 -48.44 4.15 8.38
N SER A 367 -49.25 5.05 8.93
CA SER A 367 -49.24 5.41 10.35
C SER A 367 -49.71 4.22 11.19
N SER A 368 -49.01 3.90 12.26
CA SER A 368 -49.63 3.41 13.50
C SER A 368 -48.68 3.55 14.68
N SER A 369 -49.15 4.30 15.66
CA SER A 369 -48.73 4.31 17.05
C SER A 369 -48.62 2.89 17.61
N LEU A 370 -47.62 2.62 18.45
CA LEU A 370 -47.76 1.78 19.64
C LEU A 370 -46.54 1.96 20.55
N GLU A 371 -46.85 1.97 21.84
CA GLU A 371 -46.07 2.36 22.99
C GLU A 371 -44.86 1.49 23.32
N SER A 372 -43.87 2.17 23.91
CA SER A 372 -42.93 1.75 24.95
C SER A 372 -43.10 0.36 25.58
N ALA A 373 -41.98 -0.38 25.65
CA ALA A 373 -41.62 -1.14 26.85
C ALA A 373 -40.10 -1.30 26.97
N SER A 374 -39.58 -0.70 28.04
CA SER A 374 -38.24 -0.85 28.58
C SER A 374 -37.98 -2.31 28.97
N PHE A 375 -36.74 -2.80 28.79
CA PHE A 375 -36.28 -3.97 29.52
C PHE A 375 -34.85 -3.75 30.01
N SER A 376 -34.74 -3.46 31.31
CA SER A 376 -33.52 -3.55 32.10
C SER A 376 -33.19 -5.02 32.34
N LEU A 377 -31.92 -5.40 32.18
CA LEU A 377 -31.35 -6.42 33.07
C LEU A 377 -29.97 -5.98 33.56
N GLU A 378 -29.92 -5.79 34.87
CA GLU A 378 -28.75 -5.65 35.70
C GLU A 378 -27.93 -6.94 35.76
N SER A 379 -26.61 -6.73 35.69
CA SER A 379 -25.53 -7.34 36.48
C SER A 379 -25.83 -8.60 37.30
N SER A 380 -24.97 -9.61 37.17
CA SER A 380 -24.47 -10.35 38.33
C SER A 380 -23.11 -11.00 38.05
N VAL A 381 -22.12 -10.42 38.72
CA VAL A 381 -20.76 -10.87 38.98
C VAL A 381 -20.72 -12.32 39.48
N THR A 382 -19.81 -13.12 38.93
CA THR A 382 -19.21 -14.26 39.64
C THR A 382 -17.69 -14.26 39.43
N ASN A 383 -16.96 -14.05 40.52
CA ASN A 383 -15.52 -14.28 40.67
C ASN A 383 -15.26 -15.78 40.85
N LEU A 384 -14.24 -16.35 40.18
CA LEU A 384 -13.15 -17.24 40.70
C LEU A 384 -12.42 -17.96 39.54
N PRO A 385 -11.24 -18.57 39.77
CA PRO A 385 -9.92 -17.99 39.96
C PRO A 385 -8.95 -18.30 38.78
N SER A 386 -7.74 -17.78 38.92
CA SER A 386 -6.55 -17.97 38.09
C SER A 386 -6.32 -19.37 37.54
N THR A 387 -6.08 -19.43 36.22
CA THR A 387 -5.31 -20.52 35.60
C THR A 387 -4.50 -19.97 34.43
N GLU A 388 -3.25 -20.41 34.39
CA GLU A 388 -2.14 -19.94 33.56
C GLU A 388 -2.47 -19.90 32.06
N THR A 389 -2.02 -18.83 31.41
CA THR A 389 -1.95 -18.71 29.95
C THR A 389 -0.79 -19.56 29.40
N PRO A 390 -1.04 -20.56 28.53
CA PRO A 390 0.02 -21.06 27.67
C PRO A 390 0.14 -20.11 26.48
N GLN A 391 1.33 -19.57 26.25
CA GLN A 391 1.63 -18.82 25.04
C GLN A 391 1.37 -19.69 23.81
N LEU A 392 0.40 -19.30 22.98
CA LEU A 392 0.09 -19.99 21.74
C LEU A 392 0.86 -19.31 20.60
N SER A 393 1.81 -20.07 20.05
CA SER A 393 2.67 -19.70 18.93
C SER A 393 1.89 -19.32 17.67
N SER A 394 2.42 -18.31 16.97
CA SER A 394 1.95 -17.64 15.74
C SER A 394 1.71 -18.51 14.50
N SER A 395 1.68 -19.85 14.61
CA SER A 395 1.64 -20.75 13.45
C SER A 395 0.28 -21.38 13.18
N THR A 396 -0.72 -21.18 14.05
CA THR A 396 -2.07 -21.78 13.87
C THR A 396 -3.08 -20.82 13.22
N LEU A 397 -2.78 -19.51 13.16
CA LEU A 397 -3.70 -18.49 12.61
C LEU A 397 -3.71 -18.44 11.07
N THR A 398 -2.65 -18.94 10.42
CA THR A 398 -2.47 -18.90 8.96
C THR A 398 -3.31 -19.94 8.20
N ILE A 399 -3.84 -20.96 8.88
CA ILE A 399 -4.68 -21.99 8.24
C ILE A 399 -6.18 -21.76 8.53
N VAL A 400 -6.52 -21.12 9.65
CA VAL A 400 -7.93 -20.89 10.03
C VAL A 400 -8.58 -19.83 9.15
N ALA A 401 -7.88 -18.76 8.79
CA ALA A 401 -8.40 -17.70 7.93
C ALA A 401 -8.86 -18.18 6.53
N PRO A 402 -8.07 -18.97 5.76
CA PRO A 402 -8.51 -19.46 4.45
C PRO A 402 -9.63 -20.50 4.55
N VAL A 403 -9.63 -21.36 5.58
CA VAL A 403 -10.70 -22.37 5.77
C VAL A 403 -12.03 -21.71 6.11
N VAL A 404 -12.02 -20.67 6.96
CA VAL A 404 -13.22 -19.88 7.26
C VAL A 404 -13.73 -19.15 6.02
N LEU A 405 -12.84 -18.58 5.20
CA LEU A 405 -13.22 -17.92 3.95
C LEU A 405 -13.86 -18.90 2.95
N VAL A 406 -13.31 -20.11 2.81
CA VAL A 406 -13.90 -21.15 1.95
C VAL A 406 -15.27 -21.60 2.45
N LEU A 407 -15.45 -21.73 3.78
CA LEU A 407 -16.75 -22.07 4.36
C LEU A 407 -17.79 -20.97 4.14
N VAL A 408 -17.41 -19.70 4.27
CA VAL A 408 -18.28 -18.55 3.99
C VAL A 408 -18.69 -18.53 2.52
N LEU A 409 -17.75 -18.74 1.59
CA LEU A 409 -18.04 -18.80 0.16
C LEU A 409 -18.98 -19.97 -0.20
N CYS A 410 -18.78 -21.15 0.41
CA CYS A 410 -19.68 -22.29 0.25
C CYS A 410 -21.10 -21.98 0.73
N VAL A 411 -21.25 -21.30 1.88
CA VAL A 411 -22.56 -20.86 2.40
C VAL A 411 -23.22 -19.84 1.46
N CYS A 412 -22.47 -18.86 0.94
CA CYS A 412 -22.97 -17.90 -0.03
C CYS A 412 -23.48 -18.57 -1.32
N ILE A 413 -22.74 -19.55 -1.85
CA ILE A 413 -23.15 -20.32 -3.05
C ILE A 413 -24.45 -21.08 -2.78
N ILE A 414 -24.58 -21.73 -1.61
CA ILE A 414 -25.80 -22.44 -1.21
C ILE A 414 -26.99 -21.47 -1.11
N ILE A 415 -26.80 -20.30 -0.51
CA ILE A 415 -27.85 -19.26 -0.41
C ILE A 415 -28.30 -18.81 -1.81
N VAL A 416 -27.37 -18.53 -2.72
CA VAL A 416 -27.71 -18.16 -4.11
C VAL A 416 -28.49 -19.28 -4.80
N PHE A 417 -28.10 -20.54 -4.61
CA PHE A 417 -28.80 -21.69 -5.19
C PHE A 417 -30.23 -21.83 -4.64
N VAL A 418 -30.40 -21.63 -3.32
CA VAL A 418 -31.71 -21.62 -2.66
C VAL A 418 -32.57 -20.47 -3.18
N ILE A 419 -32.03 -19.26 -3.34
CA ILE A 419 -32.73 -18.12 -3.93
C ILE A 419 -33.16 -18.43 -5.37
N VAL A 420 -32.28 -18.99 -6.19
CA VAL A 420 -32.62 -19.39 -7.57
C VAL A 420 -33.73 -20.45 -7.59
N ILE A 421 -33.70 -21.43 -6.68
CA ILE A 421 -34.76 -22.44 -6.55
C ILE A 421 -36.08 -21.81 -6.10
N ILE A 422 -36.06 -20.90 -5.13
CA ILE A 422 -37.25 -20.17 -4.65
C ILE A 422 -37.83 -19.31 -5.77
N VAL A 423 -37.01 -18.57 -6.50
CA VAL A 423 -37.43 -17.76 -7.65
C VAL A 423 -38.00 -18.64 -8.76
N ARG A 424 -37.39 -19.79 -9.06
CA ARG A 424 -37.93 -20.75 -10.03
C ARG A 424 -39.25 -21.37 -9.57
N ARG A 425 -39.40 -21.70 -8.27
CA ARG A 425 -40.66 -22.18 -7.68
C ARG A 425 -41.75 -21.11 -7.71
N ASN A 426 -41.41 -19.86 -7.42
CA ASN A 426 -42.34 -18.73 -7.48
C ASN A 426 -42.75 -18.39 -8.91
N ARG A 427 -41.83 -18.49 -9.89
CA ARG A 427 -42.19 -18.38 -11.32
C ARG A 427 -43.11 -19.50 -11.77
N LYS A 428 -42.90 -20.74 -11.33
CA LYS A 428 -43.82 -21.86 -11.60
C LYS A 428 -45.19 -21.67 -10.93
N LYS A 429 -45.26 -21.17 -9.69
CA LYS A 429 -46.53 -20.81 -9.03
C LYS A 429 -47.26 -19.67 -9.75
N LYS A 430 -46.52 -18.68 -10.26
CA LYS A 430 -47.10 -17.56 -11.02
C LYS A 430 -47.61 -18.01 -12.39
N LEU A 431 -46.97 -18.99 -13.03
CA LEU A 431 -47.45 -19.59 -14.29
C LEU A 431 -48.74 -20.41 -14.10
N VAL A 432 -48.84 -21.22 -13.02
CA VAL A 432 -50.06 -21.99 -12.71
C VAL A 432 -51.23 -21.10 -12.27
N ASN A 433 -50.97 -19.93 -11.69
CA ASN A 433 -52.02 -18.97 -11.30
C ASN A 433 -52.44 -18.03 -12.46
N LEU A 434 -51.60 -17.88 -13.49
CA LEU A 434 -51.95 -17.15 -14.72
C LEU A 434 -52.85 -17.96 -15.66
N ASP A 435 -52.74 -19.29 -15.65
CA ASP A 435 -53.48 -20.19 -16.55
C ASP A 435 -54.96 -20.43 -16.14
N LEU A 436 -55.35 -20.01 -14.91
CA LEU A 436 -56.72 -20.18 -14.39
C LEU A 436 -57.60 -18.92 -14.52
N ARG A 437 -57.10 -17.82 -15.09
CA ARG A 437 -57.85 -16.55 -15.23
C ARG A 437 -57.99 -16.04 -16.66
N TYR A 438 -57.59 -16.82 -17.67
CA TYR A 438 -57.57 -16.39 -19.07
C TYR A 438 -58.20 -17.42 -20.05
N VAL A 439 -59.23 -18.14 -19.62
CA VAL A 439 -60.10 -18.91 -20.53
C VAL A 439 -61.54 -18.73 -20.09
N ASP A 440 -62.12 -17.59 -20.43
CA ASP A 440 -63.53 -17.50 -20.83
C ASP A 440 -63.73 -16.19 -21.61
N ASP A 441 -64.37 -16.31 -22.76
CA ASP A 441 -64.78 -15.23 -23.68
C ASP A 441 -63.69 -14.49 -24.46
N PHE A 442 -63.37 -15.00 -25.66
CA PHE A 442 -63.88 -14.38 -26.89
C PHE A 442 -63.58 -15.29 -28.10
N ARG A 443 -64.59 -16.04 -28.54
CA ARG A 443 -64.67 -16.60 -29.89
C ARG A 443 -65.07 -15.49 -30.85
N ILE A 444 -64.24 -15.17 -31.84
CA ILE A 444 -64.74 -14.82 -33.19
C ILE A 444 -63.86 -15.54 -34.22
N SER A 445 -64.55 -16.24 -35.10
CA SER A 445 -64.09 -17.19 -36.09
C SER A 445 -64.20 -16.58 -37.49
N LEU A 446 -63.30 -17.01 -38.37
CA LEU A 446 -63.46 -17.16 -39.84
C LEU A 446 -63.50 -15.84 -40.66
N ASP A 447 -62.87 -15.72 -41.84
CA ASP A 447 -62.29 -16.72 -42.75
C ASP A 447 -61.52 -16.06 -43.94
N LEU A 448 -60.67 -16.88 -44.60
CA LEU A 448 -60.32 -16.92 -46.05
C LEU A 448 -59.75 -15.64 -46.75
N ASN A 449 -58.74 -15.64 -47.63
CA ASN A 449 -58.22 -16.67 -48.55
C ASN A 449 -56.87 -16.23 -49.22
N SER A 450 -56.23 -17.20 -49.90
CA SER A 450 -55.18 -17.15 -50.96
C SER A 450 -53.69 -17.14 -50.54
N ALA A 451 -52.75 -17.92 -51.10
CA ALA A 451 -52.70 -18.98 -52.12
C ALA A 451 -51.34 -19.75 -51.94
N CYS A 452 -51.34 -21.08 -51.83
CA CYS A 452 -50.95 -22.08 -52.85
C CYS A 452 -49.45 -22.25 -53.22
N GLN A 453 -48.89 -23.38 -52.74
CA GLN A 453 -47.83 -24.26 -53.26
C GLN A 453 -46.77 -23.79 -54.30
N SER A 454 -45.48 -24.02 -53.98
CA SER A 454 -44.60 -24.97 -54.70
C SER A 454 -43.19 -25.14 -54.09
N LYS A 455 -42.84 -26.42 -53.89
CA LYS A 455 -41.55 -27.14 -53.78
C LYS A 455 -40.21 -26.38 -53.96
N ALA A 456 -39.21 -26.71 -53.13
CA ALA A 456 -38.04 -27.51 -53.55
C ALA A 456 -37.10 -27.86 -52.38
N LEU A 457 -36.53 -29.07 -52.47
CA LEU A 457 -35.60 -29.77 -51.59
C LEU A 457 -34.26 -29.90 -52.32
N ILE A 458 -33.13 -29.51 -51.74
CA ILE A 458 -31.75 -29.87 -52.13
C ILE A 458 -30.84 -29.74 -50.88
N VAL A 459 -29.84 -30.54 -50.52
CA VAL A 459 -29.34 -31.92 -50.74
C VAL A 459 -28.24 -32.14 -49.67
N PHE A 460 -28.03 -33.41 -49.30
CA PHE A 460 -27.00 -33.99 -48.42
C PHE A 460 -25.53 -33.91 -48.94
N VAL A 461 -24.57 -34.22 -48.03
CA VAL A 461 -23.29 -34.98 -48.20
C VAL A 461 -22.00 -34.26 -47.74
N THR A 462 -21.27 -35.02 -46.91
CA THR A 462 -19.91 -34.97 -46.31
C THR A 462 -18.78 -34.25 -47.04
N ILE A 463 -17.94 -33.50 -46.30
CA ILE A 463 -16.56 -33.85 -45.85
C ILE A 463 -16.36 -33.24 -44.46
#